data_AF-A0A520RFK8-F1
#
_entry.id   AF-A0A520RFK8-F1
#
_cell.length_a   1.000
_cell.length_b   1.000
_cell.length_c   1.000
_cell.angle_alpha   90.00
_cell.angle_beta   90.00
_cell.angle_gamma   90.00
#
_symmetry.space_group_name_H-M   'P 1'
#
loop_
_entity.id
_entity.type
_entity.pdbx_description
1 polymer ?
#
loop_
_entity_poly.entity_id
_entity_poly.type
_entity_poly.pdbx_seq_one_letter_code
_entity_poly.pdbx_strand_id
1 'polypeptide(L)'
;MKRQEGIVIIVVFLVLLVLTMIAVGLATRARMTVQMTAATNARSEAWHLANGAQAGFVESQRLARGGSALVNNAGVAIATDLSGVVNTLTFRVETQCRRSRSATAVGIVACRHSELQSAVTYGKNSRGSLSVLAGIEQPVLDISGG
;
A
#
# COMPACT_ATOMS: atom_id res chain seq x y z
N MET A 1 44.27 15.09 -56.49
CA MET A 1 43.91 14.24 -55.32
C MET A 1 43.35 15.00 -54.10
N LYS A 2 43.38 16.35 -54.03
CA LYS A 2 42.90 17.13 -52.86
C LYS A 2 41.39 17.39 -52.75
N ARG A 3 40.58 16.99 -53.73
CA ARG A 3 39.12 17.29 -53.78
C ARG A 3 38.25 16.23 -53.08
N GLN A 4 38.82 15.07 -52.76
CA GLN A 4 38.11 13.95 -52.10
C GLN A 4 38.16 14.01 -50.56
N GLU A 5 39.13 14.72 -49.96
CA GLU A 5 39.26 14.81 -48.50
C GLU A 5 38.10 15.56 -47.82
N GLY A 6 37.51 16.58 -48.49
CA GLY A 6 36.38 17.34 -47.92
C GLY A 6 35.06 16.55 -47.84
N ILE A 7 34.84 15.62 -48.78
CA ILE A 7 33.61 14.80 -48.81
C ILE A 7 33.62 13.78 -47.65
N VAL A 8 34.77 13.21 -47.32
CA VAL A 8 34.89 12.23 -46.24
C VAL A 8 34.55 12.85 -44.88
N ILE A 9 35.01 14.09 -44.63
CA ILE A 9 34.69 14.81 -43.38
C ILE A 9 33.18 15.03 -43.25
N ILE A 10 32.50 15.42 -44.32
CA ILE A 10 31.04 15.64 -44.31
C ILE A 10 30.30 14.34 -44.01
N VAL A 11 30.71 13.23 -44.63
CA VAL A 11 30.09 11.91 -44.38
C VAL A 11 30.28 11.47 -42.93
N VAL A 12 31.49 11.61 -42.38
CA VAL A 12 31.76 11.30 -40.97
C VAL A 12 30.91 12.16 -40.03
N PHE A 13 30.78 13.45 -40.33
CA PHE A 13 29.96 14.35 -39.52
C PHE A 13 28.47 13.98 -39.53
N LEU A 14 27.95 13.60 -40.69
CA LEU A 14 26.57 13.12 -40.85
C LEU A 14 26.32 11.85 -40.02
N VAL A 15 27.25 10.89 -40.08
CA VAL A 15 27.17 9.65 -39.31
C VAL A 15 27.23 9.93 -37.80
N LEU A 16 28.12 10.81 -37.35
CA LEU A 16 28.20 11.23 -35.95
C LEU A 16 26.90 11.87 -35.45
N LEU A 17 26.26 12.69 -36.29
CA LEU A 17 24.97 13.31 -35.95
C LEU A 17 23.87 12.25 -35.75
N VAL A 18 23.81 11.26 -36.61
CA VAL A 18 22.83 10.16 -36.47
C VAL A 18 23.11 9.34 -35.20
N LEU A 19 24.37 8.99 -34.94
CA LEU A 19 24.76 8.22 -33.76
C LEU A 19 24.45 8.96 -32.45
N THR A 20 24.69 10.28 -32.40
CA THR A 20 24.39 11.10 -31.22
C THR A 20 22.88 11.22 -30.97
N MET A 21 22.06 11.35 -32.01
CA MET A 21 20.60 11.33 -31.85
C MET A 21 20.09 10.01 -31.27
N ILE A 22 20.62 8.88 -31.75
CA ILE A 22 20.26 7.55 -31.22
C ILE A 22 20.69 7.42 -29.76
N ALA A 23 21.91 7.85 -29.43
CA ALA A 23 22.43 7.80 -28.06
C ALA A 23 21.59 8.63 -27.08
N VAL A 24 21.18 9.85 -27.45
CA VAL A 24 20.33 10.71 -26.62
C VAL A 24 18.93 10.09 -26.45
N GLY A 25 18.36 9.53 -27.53
CA GLY A 25 17.08 8.84 -27.48
C GLY A 25 17.10 7.63 -26.53
N LEU A 26 18.18 6.85 -26.52
CA LEU A 26 18.34 5.73 -25.61
C LEU A 26 18.56 6.18 -24.16
N ALA A 27 19.41 7.18 -23.95
CA ALA A 27 19.71 7.69 -22.62
C ALA A 27 18.48 8.29 -21.91
N THR A 28 17.60 8.98 -22.65
CA THR A 28 16.37 9.54 -22.09
C THR A 28 15.39 8.44 -21.66
N ARG A 29 15.19 7.41 -22.49
CA ARG A 29 14.35 6.25 -22.14
C ARG A 29 14.90 5.50 -20.93
N ALA A 30 16.20 5.25 -20.89
CA ALA A 30 16.84 4.59 -19.76
C ALA A 30 16.62 5.35 -18.44
N ARG A 31 16.75 6.69 -18.45
CA ARG A 31 16.47 7.53 -17.26
C ARG A 31 15.03 7.42 -16.80
N MET A 32 14.06 7.44 -17.72
CA MET A 32 12.64 7.29 -17.39
C MET A 32 12.36 5.92 -16.76
N THR A 33 12.93 4.84 -17.33
CA THR A 33 12.77 3.49 -16.77
C THR A 33 13.33 3.40 -15.36
N VAL A 34 14.53 3.93 -15.11
CA VAL A 34 15.14 3.90 -13.77
C VAL A 34 14.28 4.66 -12.74
N GLN A 35 13.78 5.84 -13.11
CA GLN A 35 12.89 6.62 -12.22
C GLN A 35 11.57 5.89 -11.94
N MET A 36 11.00 5.24 -12.97
CA MET A 36 9.80 4.44 -12.82
C MET A 36 10.04 3.24 -11.90
N THR A 37 11.13 2.50 -12.09
CA THR A 37 11.50 1.37 -11.23
C THR A 37 11.72 1.81 -9.78
N ALA A 38 12.36 2.95 -9.55
CA ALA A 38 12.52 3.50 -8.21
C ALA A 38 11.16 3.85 -7.57
N ALA A 39 10.24 4.43 -8.33
CA ALA A 39 8.89 4.74 -7.85
C ALA A 39 8.06 3.48 -7.55
N THR A 40 8.18 2.44 -8.37
CA THR A 40 7.50 1.16 -8.12
C THR A 40 8.05 0.46 -6.90
N ASN A 41 9.38 0.49 -6.70
CA ASN A 41 10.00 -0.09 -5.51
C ASN A 41 9.56 0.63 -4.24
N ALA A 42 9.56 1.97 -4.23
CA ALA A 42 9.07 2.76 -3.10
C ALA A 42 7.58 2.47 -2.79
N ARG A 43 6.76 2.27 -3.82
CA ARG A 43 5.35 1.86 -3.63
C ARG A 43 5.24 0.44 -3.06
N SER A 44 6.06 -0.49 -3.52
CA SER A 44 6.06 -1.87 -3.03
C SER A 44 6.48 -1.95 -1.57
N GLU A 45 7.53 -1.21 -1.21
CA GLU A 45 7.99 -1.08 0.18
C GLU A 45 6.88 -0.50 1.07
N ALA A 46 6.25 0.59 0.64
CA ALA A 46 5.11 1.17 1.34
C ALA A 46 3.96 0.17 1.53
N TRP A 47 3.71 -0.69 0.53
CA TRP A 47 2.70 -1.72 0.63
C TRP A 47 3.06 -2.79 1.67
N HIS A 48 4.31 -3.23 1.71
CA HIS A 48 4.77 -4.16 2.75
C HIS A 48 4.72 -3.53 4.15
N LEU A 49 5.13 -2.26 4.29
CA LEU A 49 5.03 -1.53 5.56
C LEU A 49 3.58 -1.40 6.03
N ALA A 50 2.66 -1.01 5.16
CA ALA A 50 1.25 -0.89 5.49
C ALA A 50 0.64 -2.23 5.93
N ASN A 51 0.92 -3.32 5.20
CA ASN A 51 0.42 -4.66 5.56
C ASN A 51 1.05 -5.18 6.87
N GLY A 52 2.36 -4.97 7.06
CA GLY A 52 3.06 -5.35 8.30
C GLY A 52 2.52 -4.61 9.51
N ALA A 53 2.36 -3.28 9.40
CA ALA A 53 1.78 -2.45 10.46
C ALA A 53 0.31 -2.82 10.74
N GLN A 54 -0.46 -3.17 9.70
CA GLN A 54 -1.84 -3.64 9.87
C GLN A 54 -1.90 -4.96 10.65
N ALA A 55 -1.07 -5.94 10.29
CA ALA A 55 -0.99 -7.21 10.99
C ALA A 55 -0.51 -7.03 12.44
N GLY A 56 0.50 -6.18 12.65
CA GLY A 56 1.00 -5.82 13.98
C GLY A 56 -0.05 -5.12 14.83
N PHE A 57 -0.85 -4.23 14.24
CA PHE A 57 -1.97 -3.59 14.92
C PHE A 57 -2.98 -4.65 15.40
N VAL A 58 -3.46 -5.53 14.51
CA VAL A 58 -4.40 -6.59 14.89
C VAL A 58 -3.84 -7.47 16.01
N GLU A 59 -2.55 -7.82 15.95
CA GLU A 59 -1.90 -8.60 17.00
C GLU A 59 -1.81 -7.84 18.34
N SER A 60 -1.45 -6.56 18.33
CA SER A 60 -1.47 -5.72 19.53
C SER A 60 -2.86 -5.66 20.16
N GLN A 61 -3.90 -5.59 19.33
CA GLN A 61 -5.29 -5.59 19.77
C GLN A 61 -5.69 -6.95 20.34
N ARG A 62 -5.18 -8.05 19.80
CA ARG A 62 -5.36 -9.40 20.34
C ARG A 62 -4.73 -9.53 21.74
N LEU A 63 -3.52 -8.98 21.92
CA LEU A 63 -2.81 -9.00 23.21
C LEU A 63 -3.48 -8.14 24.27
N ALA A 64 -4.14 -7.03 23.87
CA ALA A 64 -4.88 -6.15 24.77
C ALA A 64 -6.18 -6.76 25.35
N ARG A 65 -6.68 -7.86 24.79
CA ARG A 65 -7.89 -8.59 25.25
C ARG A 65 -9.09 -7.64 25.46
N GLY A 66 -9.56 -7.48 26.70
CA GLY A 66 -10.70 -6.64 27.04
C GLY A 66 -10.46 -5.14 26.88
N GLY A 67 -9.20 -4.70 26.79
CA GLY A 67 -8.84 -3.31 26.45
C GLY A 67 -8.68 -3.07 24.95
N SER A 68 -9.01 -4.05 24.11
CA SER A 68 -8.86 -3.96 22.66
C SER A 68 -9.83 -2.96 22.04
N ALA A 69 -9.36 -2.16 21.10
CA ALA A 69 -10.24 -1.33 20.28
C ALA A 69 -11.20 -2.16 19.41
N LEU A 70 -10.89 -3.44 19.13
CA LEU A 70 -11.75 -4.34 18.38
C LEU A 70 -13.00 -4.77 19.18
N VAL A 71 -12.95 -4.70 20.52
CA VAL A 71 -14.11 -4.99 21.37
C VAL A 71 -15.04 -3.77 21.56
N ASN A 72 -14.72 -2.61 20.99
CA ASN A 72 -15.59 -1.44 21.04
C ASN A 72 -16.62 -1.49 19.90
N ASN A 73 -17.88 -1.19 20.22
CA ASN A 73 -19.01 -1.13 19.28
C ASN A 73 -19.35 0.31 18.85
N ALA A 74 -18.47 1.26 19.11
CA ALA A 74 -18.63 2.65 18.75
C ALA A 74 -17.28 3.35 18.59
N GLY A 75 -17.26 4.38 17.75
CA GLY A 75 -16.14 5.29 17.60
C GLY A 75 -15.06 4.86 16.60
N VAL A 76 -13.98 5.63 16.63
CA VAL A 76 -12.78 5.47 15.79
C VAL A 76 -11.58 5.33 16.72
N ALA A 77 -10.78 4.29 16.53
CA ALA A 77 -9.49 4.14 17.20
C ALA A 77 -8.36 4.41 16.21
N ILE A 78 -7.41 5.25 16.60
CA ILE A 78 -6.26 5.62 15.77
C ILE A 78 -4.99 5.21 16.53
N ALA A 79 -4.09 4.52 15.84
CA ALA A 79 -2.79 4.15 16.37
C ALA A 79 -1.72 4.34 15.30
N THR A 80 -0.62 4.98 15.67
CA THR A 80 0.53 5.17 14.79
C THR A 80 1.59 4.13 15.13
N ASP A 81 2.02 3.38 14.14
CA ASP A 81 3.11 2.43 14.27
C ASP A 81 4.48 3.14 14.30
N LEU A 82 5.50 2.48 14.82
CA LEU A 82 6.89 2.97 14.85
C LEU A 82 7.43 3.29 13.45
N SER A 83 6.92 2.60 12.42
CA SER A 83 7.22 2.85 11.01
C SER A 83 6.57 4.10 10.43
N GLY A 84 5.74 4.82 11.21
CA GLY A 84 5.00 6.01 10.77
C GLY A 84 3.70 5.70 10.02
N VAL A 85 3.31 4.42 9.93
CA VAL A 85 2.01 4.01 9.38
C VAL A 85 0.91 4.37 10.37
N VAL A 86 -0.17 4.99 9.88
CA VAL A 86 -1.35 5.32 10.69
C VAL A 86 -2.42 4.26 10.48
N ASN A 87 -2.75 3.54 11.54
CA ASN A 87 -3.83 2.57 11.59
C ASN A 87 -5.09 3.25 12.15
N THR A 88 -6.18 3.20 11.41
CA THR A 88 -7.49 3.74 11.79
C THR A 88 -8.51 2.61 11.77
N LEU A 89 -8.98 2.22 12.95
CA LEU A 89 -10.04 1.25 13.12
C LEU A 89 -11.35 1.98 13.31
N THR A 90 -12.35 1.67 12.49
CA THR A 90 -13.68 2.25 12.63
C THR A 90 -14.74 1.16 12.75
N PHE A 91 -15.57 1.27 13.78
CA PHE A 91 -16.75 0.42 13.88
C PHE A 91 -17.74 0.73 12.74
N ARG A 92 -18.35 -0.30 12.15
CA ARG A 92 -19.37 -0.14 11.11
C ARG A 92 -20.74 -0.58 11.59
N VAL A 93 -20.86 -1.84 11.99
CA VAL A 93 -22.15 -2.45 12.36
C VAL A 93 -21.94 -3.77 13.08
N GLU A 94 -22.90 -4.18 13.89
CA GLU A 94 -23.02 -5.56 14.37
C GLU A 94 -24.17 -6.24 13.61
N THR A 95 -23.88 -7.36 12.95
CA THR A 95 -24.89 -8.14 12.22
C THR A 95 -24.51 -9.60 12.20
N GLN A 96 -25.29 -10.45 11.54
CA GLN A 96 -25.04 -11.88 11.46
C GLN A 96 -23.69 -12.16 10.77
N CYS A 97 -22.92 -13.09 11.35
CA CYS A 97 -21.62 -13.49 10.81
C CYS A 97 -21.76 -14.11 9.41
N ARG A 98 -20.97 -13.64 8.44
CA ARG A 98 -20.96 -14.20 7.08
C ARG A 98 -20.35 -15.61 7.02
N ARG A 99 -19.45 -15.92 7.94
CA ARG A 99 -18.82 -17.25 8.09
C ARG A 99 -18.78 -17.64 9.55
N SER A 100 -19.50 -18.68 9.96
CA SER A 100 -19.31 -19.31 11.27
C SER A 100 -18.47 -20.58 11.11
N ARG A 101 -17.46 -20.76 11.98
CA ARG A 101 -16.64 -21.99 12.03
C ARG A 101 -17.28 -23.09 12.89
N SER A 102 -18.34 -22.78 13.62
CA SER A 102 -19.02 -23.66 14.57
C SER A 102 -20.53 -23.50 14.44
N ALA A 103 -21.24 -24.62 14.47
CA ALA A 103 -22.69 -24.65 14.60
C ALA A 103 -23.07 -24.13 15.99
N THR A 104 -23.33 -22.84 16.08
CA THR A 104 -23.89 -22.18 17.26
C THR A 104 -25.39 -22.04 17.04
N ALA A 105 -26.20 -22.09 18.10
CA ALA A 105 -27.63 -21.89 17.96
C ALA A 105 -27.89 -20.51 17.33
N VAL A 106 -28.87 -20.46 16.43
CA VAL A 106 -29.23 -19.24 15.70
C VAL A 106 -29.52 -18.13 16.70
N GLY A 107 -28.89 -16.96 16.54
CA GLY A 107 -29.15 -15.78 17.37
C GLY A 107 -28.34 -15.66 18.66
N ILE A 108 -27.34 -16.54 18.91
CA ILE A 108 -26.45 -16.40 20.08
C ILE A 108 -25.17 -15.62 19.75
N VAL A 109 -24.71 -15.69 18.50
CA VAL A 109 -23.45 -15.07 18.07
C VAL A 109 -23.72 -14.08 16.94
N ALA A 110 -23.37 -12.82 17.16
CA ALA A 110 -23.32 -11.79 16.14
C ALA A 110 -21.86 -11.50 15.76
N CYS A 111 -21.64 -10.90 14.59
CA CYS A 111 -20.34 -10.40 14.18
C CYS A 111 -20.32 -8.88 14.25
N ARG A 112 -19.31 -8.37 14.94
CA ARG A 112 -18.92 -6.97 14.86
C ARG A 112 -18.07 -6.77 13.63
N HIS A 113 -18.55 -5.92 12.72
CA HIS A 113 -17.83 -5.49 11.54
C HIS A 113 -17.11 -4.18 11.84
N SER A 114 -15.79 -4.21 11.75
CA SER A 114 -14.95 -3.04 11.85
C SER A 114 -14.07 -2.93 10.62
N GLU A 115 -13.77 -1.70 10.23
CA GLU A 115 -12.91 -1.42 9.09
C GLU A 115 -11.57 -0.92 9.60
N LEU A 116 -10.49 -1.59 9.21
CA LEU A 116 -9.13 -1.21 9.56
C LEU A 116 -8.45 -0.64 8.33
N GLN A 117 -8.13 0.64 8.38
CA GLN A 117 -7.39 1.36 7.37
C GLN A 117 -5.95 1.59 7.84
N SER A 118 -4.96 1.16 7.08
CA SER A 118 -3.54 1.41 7.34
C SER A 118 -2.99 2.30 6.24
N ALA A 119 -2.56 3.52 6.60
CA ALA A 119 -2.13 4.54 5.65
C ALA A 119 -0.67 4.92 5.84
N VAL A 120 0.06 5.05 4.72
CA VAL A 120 1.48 5.42 4.69
C VAL A 120 1.76 6.36 3.52
N THR A 121 2.63 7.34 3.76
CA THR A 121 3.15 8.21 2.69
C THR A 121 4.49 7.69 2.19
N TYR A 122 4.72 7.78 0.89
CA TYR A 122 5.94 7.25 0.25
C TYR A 122 6.45 8.16 -0.87
N GLY A 123 7.69 7.91 -1.29
CA GLY A 123 8.36 8.67 -2.35
C GLY A 123 8.96 10.00 -1.88
N LYS A 124 9.58 10.73 -2.82
CA LYS A 124 10.26 11.99 -2.52
C LYS A 124 9.28 13.03 -1.98
N ASN A 125 9.59 13.60 -0.81
CA ASN A 125 8.77 14.60 -0.10
C ASN A 125 7.33 14.11 0.22
N SER A 126 7.15 12.81 0.49
CA SER A 126 5.84 12.23 0.87
C SER A 126 4.72 12.49 -0.15
N ARG A 127 5.07 12.59 -1.44
CA ARG A 127 4.12 12.90 -2.51
C ARG A 127 3.19 11.74 -2.89
N GLY A 128 3.58 10.51 -2.58
CA GLY A 128 2.73 9.33 -2.72
C GLY A 128 2.02 9.02 -1.42
N SER A 129 0.78 8.54 -1.49
CA SER A 129 0.06 7.95 -0.36
C SER A 129 -0.49 6.60 -0.78
N LEU A 130 -0.36 5.64 0.12
CA LEU A 130 -0.91 4.30 -0.03
C LEU A 130 -1.76 4.01 1.21
N SER A 131 -2.94 3.45 0.99
CA SER A 131 -3.81 3.00 2.05
C SER A 131 -4.29 1.58 1.76
N VAL A 132 -4.17 0.71 2.77
CA VAL A 132 -4.67 -0.65 2.75
C VAL A 132 -5.91 -0.70 3.64
N LEU A 133 -7.01 -1.23 3.11
CA LEU A 133 -8.28 -1.35 3.81
C LEU A 133 -8.60 -2.82 4.02
N ALA A 134 -8.89 -3.21 5.27
CA ALA A 134 -9.37 -4.55 5.59
C ALA A 134 -10.65 -4.47 6.41
N GLY A 135 -11.61 -5.34 6.09
CA GLY A 135 -12.76 -5.61 6.96
C GLY A 135 -12.39 -6.67 7.99
N ILE A 136 -12.65 -6.38 9.26
CA ILE A 136 -12.49 -7.30 10.39
C ILE A 136 -13.88 -7.72 10.85
N GLU A 137 -14.09 -9.03 10.89
CA GLU A 137 -15.28 -9.64 11.49
C GLU A 137 -14.89 -10.28 12.82
N GLN A 138 -15.39 -9.76 13.93
CA GLN A 138 -15.16 -10.32 15.25
C GLN A 138 -16.45 -10.95 15.80
N PRO A 139 -16.45 -12.24 16.14
CA PRO A 139 -17.61 -12.86 16.79
C PRO A 139 -17.78 -12.28 18.20
N VAL A 140 -19.01 -11.88 18.52
CA VAL A 140 -19.45 -11.35 19.81
C VAL A 140 -20.72 -12.08 20.23
N LEU A 141 -20.96 -12.18 21.54
CA LEU A 141 -22.20 -12.74 22.06
C LEU A 141 -23.33 -11.73 21.86
N ASP A 142 -24.42 -12.18 21.26
CA ASP A 142 -25.64 -11.38 21.11
C ASP A 142 -26.41 -11.43 22.44
N ILE A 143 -26.32 -10.33 23.21
CA ILE A 143 -27.01 -10.20 24.50
C ILE A 143 -28.45 -9.70 24.35
N SER A 144 -28.96 -9.51 23.12
CA SER A 144 -30.34 -9.06 22.91
C SER A 144 -31.40 -10.14 23.13
N GLY A 145 -30.99 -11.39 23.36
CA GLY A 145 -31.87 -12.54 23.63
C GLY A 145 -32.16 -12.82 25.12
N GLY A 146 -32.03 -11.82 26.00
CA GLY A 146 -32.34 -11.93 27.44
C GLY A 146 -33.61 -11.20 27.83
#